data_AF-D5H0Q0-F1
#
_entry.id   AF-D5H0Q0-F1
#
_cell.length_a   1.000
_cell.length_b   1.000
_cell.length_c   1.000
_cell.angle_alpha   90.00
_cell.angle_beta   90.00
_cell.angle_gamma   90.00
#
_symmetry.space_group_name_H-M   'P 1'
#
loop_
_entity.id
_entity.type
_entity.pdbx_description
1 polymer ?
#
loop_
_entity_poly.entity_id
_entity_poly.type
_entity_poly.pdbx_seq_one_letter_code
_entity_poly.pdbx_strand_id
1 'polypeptide(L)'
;MYKIKTTKLFDKRFANLKKIFDLSDDEATDATETLKYTMILLQRDGKLPSNKDDFDNINDPNGPYYDHKLTDEPWIGFNEYHILNDLLVVYYKVDSKKTIRFTTITTHDELRKGKLK
;
A
#
# COMPACT_ATOMS: atom_id res chain seq x y z
N MET A 1 -7.27 13.22 -12.24
CA MET A 1 -7.38 12.77 -10.85
C MET A 1 -8.15 11.44 -10.81
N TYR A 2 -7.66 10.47 -10.05
CA TYR A 2 -8.33 9.20 -9.79
C TYR A 2 -9.36 9.33 -8.67
N LYS A 3 -10.42 8.53 -8.73
CA LYS A 3 -11.32 8.32 -7.59
C LYS A 3 -10.72 7.24 -6.69
N ILE A 4 -10.54 7.57 -5.42
CA ILE A 4 -10.17 6.61 -4.39
C ILE A 4 -11.42 5.89 -3.88
N LYS A 5 -11.33 4.57 -3.77
CA LYS A 5 -12.30 3.72 -3.07
C LYS A 5 -11.54 2.84 -2.08
N THR A 6 -12.19 2.49 -0.99
CA THR A 6 -11.67 1.54 -0.01
C THR A 6 -12.61 0.34 0.08
N THR A 7 -12.08 -0.79 0.54
CA THR A 7 -12.89 -1.93 0.99
C THR A 7 -13.14 -1.83 2.49
N LYS A 8 -14.16 -2.55 2.98
CA LYS A 8 -14.40 -2.68 4.43
C LYS A 8 -13.19 -3.25 5.18
N LEU A 9 -12.43 -4.15 4.54
CA LEU A 9 -11.25 -4.75 5.14
C LEU A 9 -10.13 -3.73 5.29
N PHE A 10 -9.90 -2.92 4.25
CA PHE A 10 -8.97 -1.80 4.33
C PHE A 10 -9.37 -0.82 5.44
N ASP A 11 -10.63 -0.38 5.46
CA ASP A 11 -11.13 0.57 6.47
C ASP A 11 -10.94 0.04 7.89
N LYS A 12 -11.26 -1.24 8.13
CA LYS A 12 -11.07 -1.91 9.43
C LYS A 12 -9.60 -1.94 9.83
N ARG A 13 -8.72 -2.33 8.91
CA ARG A 13 -7.28 -2.45 9.17
C ARG A 13 -6.62 -1.10 9.40
N PHE A 14 -7.01 -0.10 8.63
CA PHE A 14 -6.53 1.27 8.80
C PHE A 14 -6.98 1.87 10.15
N ALA A 15 -8.24 1.69 10.53
CA ALA A 15 -8.75 2.19 11.82
C ALA A 15 -8.12 1.48 13.05
N ASN A 16 -7.55 0.30 12.88
CA ASN A 16 -6.98 -0.52 13.96
C ASN A 16 -5.50 -0.85 13.71
N LEU A 17 -4.79 0.00 12.97
CA LEU A 17 -3.45 -0.26 12.44
C LEU A 17 -2.48 -0.75 13.54
N LYS A 18 -2.35 0.05 14.61
CA LYS A 18 -1.51 -0.25 15.77
C LYS A 18 -1.79 -1.64 16.34
N LYS A 19 -3.07 -1.95 16.58
CA LYS A 19 -3.49 -3.19 17.24
C LYS A 19 -3.35 -4.42 16.35
N ILE A 20 -3.61 -4.30 15.05
CA ILE A 20 -3.61 -5.44 14.13
C ILE A 20 -2.18 -5.85 13.78
N PHE A 21 -1.27 -4.87 13.66
CA PHE A 21 0.12 -5.09 13.25
C PHE A 21 1.12 -4.96 14.39
N ASP A 22 0.64 -4.88 15.63
CA ASP A 22 1.46 -4.78 16.85
C ASP A 22 2.53 -3.67 16.79
N LEU A 23 2.13 -2.50 16.29
CA LEU A 23 3.03 -1.36 16.10
C LEU A 23 3.18 -0.57 17.40
N SER A 24 4.34 0.05 17.57
CA SER A 24 4.53 1.14 18.53
C SER A 24 3.66 2.36 18.17
N ASP A 25 3.53 3.32 19.08
CA ASP A 25 2.81 4.57 18.81
C ASP A 25 3.47 5.39 17.68
N ASP A 26 4.81 5.39 17.65
CA ASP A 26 5.59 6.10 16.63
C ASP A 26 5.40 5.46 15.25
N GLU A 27 5.53 4.13 15.15
CA GLU A 27 5.30 3.39 13.91
C GLU A 27 3.86 3.54 13.41
N ALA A 28 2.87 3.51 14.31
CA ALA A 28 1.47 3.69 13.93
C ALA A 28 1.20 5.10 13.39
N THR A 29 1.85 6.11 13.96
CA THR A 29 1.76 7.50 13.51
C THR A 29 2.39 7.66 12.13
N ASP A 30 3.63 7.19 11.96
CA ASP A 30 4.36 7.26 10.69
C ASP A 30 3.65 6.52 9.56
N ALA A 31 3.18 5.30 9.82
CA ALA A 31 2.40 4.53 8.86
C ALA A 31 1.09 5.23 8.46
N THR A 32 0.42 5.89 9.40
CA THR A 32 -0.82 6.63 9.14
C THR A 32 -0.57 7.85 8.26
N GLU A 33 0.50 8.60 8.54
CA GLU A 33 0.88 9.78 7.76
C GLU A 33 1.31 9.39 6.35
N THR A 34 2.15 8.37 6.24
CA THR A 34 2.63 7.80 4.98
C THR A 34 1.47 7.28 4.12
N LEU A 35 0.51 6.57 4.72
CA LEU A 35 -0.66 6.09 3.99
C LEU A 35 -1.54 7.24 3.48
N LYS A 36 -1.79 8.26 4.29
CA LYS A 36 -2.57 9.43 3.86
C LYS A 36 -1.87 10.18 2.73
N TYR A 37 -0.55 10.34 2.83
CA TYR A 37 0.26 11.00 1.81
C TYR A 37 0.23 10.24 0.47
N THR A 38 0.47 8.93 0.49
CA THR A 38 0.43 8.08 -0.70
C THR A 38 -0.95 8.02 -1.34
N MET A 39 -2.03 8.00 -0.54
CA MET A 39 -3.40 8.12 -1.05
C MET A 39 -3.62 9.43 -1.83
N ILE A 40 -3.06 10.55 -1.35
CA ILE A 40 -3.14 11.85 -2.06
C ILE A 40 -2.38 11.80 -3.39
N LEU A 41 -1.16 11.25 -3.39
CA LEU A 41 -0.38 11.11 -4.63
C LEU A 41 -1.07 10.20 -5.65
N LEU A 42 -1.57 9.04 -5.22
CA LEU A 42 -2.32 8.12 -6.07
C LEU A 42 -3.62 8.75 -6.57
N GLN A 43 -4.30 9.54 -5.75
CA GLN A 43 -5.48 10.29 -6.18
C GLN A 43 -5.10 11.31 -7.26
N ARG A 44 -4.05 12.10 -7.05
CA ARG A 44 -3.62 13.16 -7.97
C ARG A 44 -3.11 12.59 -9.29
N ASP A 45 -2.10 11.73 -9.20
CA ASP A 45 -1.23 11.32 -10.31
C ASP A 45 -1.49 9.89 -10.78
N GLY A 46 -2.10 9.05 -9.93
CA GLY A 46 -2.32 7.63 -10.21
C GLY A 46 -1.06 6.79 -10.23
N LYS A 47 0.03 7.30 -9.65
CA LYS A 47 1.31 6.63 -9.45
C LYS A 47 1.98 7.18 -8.20
N LEU A 48 2.75 6.34 -7.53
CA LEU A 48 3.68 6.79 -6.50
C LEU A 48 5.00 7.24 -7.14
N PRO A 49 5.80 8.08 -6.44
CA PRO A 49 7.15 8.42 -6.88
C PRO A 49 7.95 7.13 -6.97
N SER A 50 8.60 6.90 -8.11
CA SER A 50 9.48 5.75 -8.21
C SER A 50 10.80 6.07 -7.55
N ASN A 51 11.39 5.10 -6.86
CA ASN A 51 12.71 5.13 -6.26
C ASN A 51 13.84 5.37 -7.29
N LYS A 52 13.51 5.62 -8.56
CA LYS A 52 14.45 5.82 -9.67
C LYS A 52 14.85 7.28 -9.90
N ASP A 53 14.05 8.23 -9.44
CA ASP A 53 14.19 9.62 -9.90
C ASP A 53 14.82 10.59 -8.89
N ASP A 54 14.97 10.23 -7.59
CA ASP A 54 15.33 11.22 -6.55
C ASP A 54 16.47 10.85 -5.56
N PHE A 55 16.94 9.60 -5.43
CA PHE A 55 18.06 9.26 -4.51
C PHE A 55 18.90 8.05 -5.01
N ASP A 56 20.19 8.02 -4.67
CA ASP A 56 21.24 7.04 -5.07
C ASP A 56 20.94 5.55 -4.82
N ASN A 57 19.79 5.19 -4.25
CA ASN A 57 19.33 3.81 -4.05
C ASN A 57 18.26 3.41 -5.07
N ILE A 58 18.65 3.50 -6.35
CA ILE A 58 17.86 3.03 -7.49
C ILE A 58 17.73 1.51 -7.34
N ASN A 59 16.53 1.03 -7.01
CA ASN A 59 16.15 -0.39 -6.82
C ASN A 59 16.34 -0.98 -5.41
N ASP A 60 16.08 -0.23 -4.33
CA ASP A 60 15.73 -0.92 -3.07
C ASP A 60 14.27 -1.41 -3.16
N PRO A 61 14.01 -2.73 -3.33
CA PRO A 61 12.65 -3.27 -3.34
C PRO A 61 11.96 -3.14 -1.98
N ASN A 62 12.70 -2.77 -0.92
CA ASN A 62 12.19 -2.47 0.41
C ASN A 62 12.15 -0.95 0.67
N GLY A 63 12.50 -0.14 -0.32
CA GLY A 63 12.44 1.31 -0.23
C GLY A 63 10.98 1.79 -0.11
N PRO A 64 10.72 2.89 0.61
CA PRO A 64 9.37 3.44 0.69
C PRO A 64 8.86 3.75 -0.71
N TYR A 65 7.58 3.46 -0.96
CA TYR A 65 6.90 3.72 -2.23
C TYR A 65 7.31 2.83 -3.41
N TYR A 66 7.99 1.69 -3.19
CA TYR A 66 8.20 0.69 -4.23
C TYR A 66 6.88 0.05 -4.70
N ASP A 67 6.17 0.76 -5.58
CA ASP A 67 4.90 0.36 -6.15
C ASP A 67 5.11 -0.56 -7.35
N HIS A 68 4.67 -1.80 -7.21
CA HIS A 68 4.78 -2.78 -8.28
C HIS A 68 3.56 -3.70 -8.33
N LYS A 69 3.38 -4.36 -9.47
CA LYS A 69 2.29 -5.30 -9.67
C LYS A 69 2.63 -6.65 -9.07
N LEU A 70 1.67 -7.22 -8.34
CA LEU A 70 1.71 -8.58 -7.86
C LEU A 70 1.44 -9.55 -9.02
N THR A 71 2.27 -10.60 -9.07
CA THR A 71 2.29 -11.59 -10.16
C THR A 71 1.86 -12.99 -9.72
N ASP A 72 1.73 -13.21 -8.40
CA ASP A 72 1.36 -14.49 -7.82
C ASP A 72 -0.09 -14.51 -7.29
N GLU A 73 -0.72 -15.68 -7.33
CA GLU A 73 -2.06 -15.91 -6.73
C GLU A 73 -2.00 -15.78 -5.20
N PRO A 74 -3.06 -15.28 -4.53
CA PRO A 74 -4.36 -14.85 -5.08
C PRO A 74 -4.40 -13.38 -5.54
N TRP A 75 -3.25 -12.72 -5.66
CA TRP A 75 -3.15 -11.26 -5.81
C TRP A 75 -2.77 -10.81 -7.22
N ILE A 76 -2.86 -11.69 -8.21
CA ILE A 76 -2.51 -11.38 -9.60
C ILE A 76 -3.25 -10.12 -10.08
N GLY A 77 -2.49 -9.15 -10.57
CA GLY A 77 -3.02 -7.91 -11.14
C GLY A 77 -3.35 -6.82 -10.12
N PHE A 78 -3.15 -7.07 -8.83
CA PHE A 78 -3.09 -6.04 -7.80
C PHE A 78 -1.72 -5.36 -7.82
N ASN A 79 -1.64 -4.22 -7.15
CA ASN A 79 -0.42 -3.49 -6.86
C ASN A 79 -0.13 -3.58 -5.36
N GLU A 80 1.14 -3.56 -5.01
CA GLU A 80 1.60 -3.38 -3.64
C GLU A 80 2.71 -2.35 -3.51
N TYR A 81 2.80 -1.74 -2.33
CA TYR A 81 3.93 -0.92 -1.91
C TYR A 81 4.10 -0.96 -0.39
N HIS A 82 5.32 -0.69 0.08
CA HIS A 82 5.65 -0.56 1.50
C HIS A 82 5.25 0.81 2.06
N ILE A 83 4.61 0.79 3.23
CA ILE A 83 4.48 1.96 4.11
C ILE A 83 5.42 1.87 5.33
N LEU A 84 5.79 0.66 5.74
CA LEU A 84 6.90 0.34 6.65
C LEU A 84 7.56 -0.97 6.17
N ASN A 85 8.70 -1.36 6.76
CA ASN A 85 9.47 -2.56 6.37
C ASN A 85 8.63 -3.82 6.15
N ASP A 86 7.72 -4.17 7.07
CA ASP A 86 6.82 -5.33 6.93
C ASP A 86 5.33 -4.92 6.87
N LEU A 87 5.06 -3.68 6.47
CA LEU A 87 3.70 -3.18 6.35
C LEU A 87 3.44 -2.69 4.93
N LEU A 88 2.55 -3.42 4.24
CA LEU A 88 2.25 -3.31 2.83
C LEU A 88 0.84 -2.76 2.63
N VAL A 89 0.64 -2.06 1.53
CA VAL A 89 -0.68 -1.65 1.06
C VAL A 89 -0.95 -2.35 -0.26
N VAL A 90 -2.05 -3.11 -0.30
CA VAL A 90 -2.50 -3.78 -1.52
C VAL A 90 -3.69 -3.02 -2.09
N TYR A 91 -3.59 -2.66 -3.36
CA TYR A 91 -4.65 -1.97 -4.07
C TYR A 91 -4.77 -2.50 -5.51
N TYR A 92 -5.82 -2.14 -6.23
CA TYR A 92 -5.84 -2.34 -7.68
C TYR A 92 -6.34 -1.09 -8.39
N LYS A 93 -5.89 -0.95 -9.64
CA LYS A 93 -6.12 0.23 -10.46
C LYS A 93 -6.91 -0.13 -11.70
N VAL A 94 -7.95 0.66 -11.98
CA VAL A 94 -8.76 0.56 -13.21
C VAL A 94 -8.60 1.85 -13.99
N ASP A 95 -7.57 1.90 -14.83
CA ASP A 95 -7.18 3.10 -15.59
C ASP A 95 -8.32 3.65 -16.45
N SER A 96 -9.06 2.77 -17.13
CA SER A 96 -10.21 3.15 -17.97
C SER A 96 -11.33 3.86 -17.20
N LYS A 97 -11.42 3.63 -15.88
CA LYS A 97 -12.42 4.25 -14.99
C LYS A 97 -11.80 5.30 -14.06
N LYS A 98 -10.52 5.63 -14.24
CA LYS A 98 -9.74 6.48 -13.33
C LYS A 98 -10.05 6.18 -11.86
N THR A 99 -10.06 4.90 -11.49
CA THR A 99 -10.41 4.46 -10.13
C THR A 99 -9.28 3.65 -9.55
N ILE A 100 -8.90 3.96 -8.31
CA ILE A 100 -7.99 3.17 -7.49
C ILE A 100 -8.79 2.64 -6.32
N ARG A 101 -8.72 1.33 -6.08
CA ARG A 101 -9.37 0.70 -4.93
C ARG A 101 -8.33 0.10 -4.00
N PHE A 102 -8.23 0.67 -2.82
CA PHE A 102 -7.45 0.15 -1.71
C PHE A 102 -8.14 -1.07 -1.12
N THR A 103 -7.44 -2.21 -1.12
CA THR A 103 -8.02 -3.52 -0.82
C THR A 103 -7.72 -3.94 0.60
N THR A 104 -6.46 -3.81 1.03
CA THR A 104 -6.03 -4.15 2.40
C THR A 104 -4.72 -3.46 2.75
N ILE A 105 -4.43 -3.41 4.04
CA ILE A 105 -3.08 -3.24 4.59
C ILE A 105 -2.66 -4.63 5.08
N THR A 106 -1.42 -5.07 4.92
CA THR A 106 -1.01 -6.44 5.26
C THR A 106 0.50 -6.54 5.51
N THR A 107 0.98 -7.71 5.90
CA THR A 107 2.42 -8.02 6.01
C THR A 107 2.82 -8.98 4.90
N HIS A 108 4.13 -9.20 4.68
CA HIS A 108 4.58 -10.16 3.67
C HIS A 108 4.06 -11.58 3.96
N ASP A 109 4.02 -11.99 5.23
CA ASP A 109 3.56 -13.32 5.63
C ASP A 109 2.08 -13.54 5.31
N GLU A 110 1.23 -12.57 5.65
CA GLU A 110 -0.21 -12.63 5.35
C GLU A 110 -0.48 -12.58 3.85
N LEU A 111 0.23 -11.71 3.13
CA LEU A 111 0.13 -11.58 1.68
C LEU A 111 0.46 -12.90 1.00
N ARG A 112 1.61 -13.51 1.33
CA ARG A 112 2.08 -14.77 0.73
C ARG A 112 1.13 -15.93 0.98
N LYS A 113 0.46 -15.95 2.13
CA LYS A 113 -0.51 -16.99 2.48
C LYS A 113 -1.88 -16.78 1.82
N GLY A 114 -2.15 -15.60 1.27
CA GLY A 114 -3.47 -15.22 0.76
C GLY A 114 -4.56 -15.19 1.83
N LYS A 115 -4.19 -15.23 3.12
CA LYS A 115 -5.10 -15.32 4.26
C LYS A 115 -4.91 -14.11 5.15
N LEU A 116 -5.77 -13.12 4.96
CA LEU A 116 -5.83 -11.91 5.77
C LEU A 116 -6.64 -12.20 7.03
N LYS A 117 -6.05 -11.98 8.21
CA LYS A 117 -6.74 -12.08 9.51
C LYS A 117 -7.77 -10.96 9.74
#